data_AF-A0A3C0N8P4-F1
#
_entry.id   AF-A0A3C0N8P4-F1
#
_cell.length_a   1.000
_cell.length_b   1.000
_cell.length_c   1.000
_cell.angle_alpha   90.00
_cell.angle_beta   90.00
_cell.angle_gamma   90.00
#
_symmetry.space_group_name_H-M   'P 1'
#
loop_
_entity.id
_entity.type
_entity.pdbx_description
1 polymer ?
#
loop_
_entity_poly.entity_id
_entity_poly.type
_entity_poly.pdbx_seq_one_letter_code
_entity_poly.pdbx_strand_id
1 'polypeptide(L)'
;MELAVGITACLLALGALLLEIRYRHRPGNDLKLTLGDWQHEAREQHRYLLIGKLEFRNHNPYREVMVPEVEAMVKLLSNASLEGITCKTQVIPRHRDEPPRADNYWFAYIVKPGEKTGLEIRIDIRGEDLSQLQTAWLQVHYGTYGPEGQILKVRHIVIPLNFPGTDMPLRWRSTPGADVLPIPTHILTPLDNPVEVVKRYALPHAQPGDVVAISESPLAIMQERWHYHREVKPGWVAKRLCQFFYRTSSLSTACGLQALVDISGSVRVIFALVVGAIAKQLFGIPGVFYQLAGEQARLIDDVTGTLPPYDQFIVLGPDNPQQVVLAIQQQTELAAAIVDANDLKAVKVLAATVNVPIAFLEQALISNPAGNGDEQTPLVLIRPIGSVASPKIAPKEADEAISLNS
;
A
#
# COMPACT_ATOMS: atom_id res chain seq x y z
N MET A 1 30.66 -1.88 -54.53
CA MET A 1 29.91 -0.63 -54.28
C MET A 1 28.62 -0.91 -53.51
N GLU A 2 27.77 -1.82 -53.97
CA GLU A 2 26.49 -2.19 -53.31
C GLU A 2 26.66 -2.72 -51.88
N LEU A 3 27.67 -3.57 -51.62
CA LEU A 3 27.94 -4.08 -50.26
C LEU A 3 28.30 -2.95 -49.27
N ALA A 4 29.06 -1.95 -49.72
CA ALA A 4 29.45 -0.80 -48.89
C ALA A 4 28.25 0.13 -48.61
N VAL A 5 27.35 0.30 -49.59
CA VAL A 5 26.09 1.04 -49.42
C VAL A 5 25.18 0.31 -48.42
N GLY A 6 25.05 -1.02 -48.53
CA GLY A 6 24.26 -1.84 -47.60
C GLY A 6 24.78 -1.79 -46.16
N ILE A 7 26.10 -1.90 -45.96
CA ILE A 7 26.72 -1.79 -44.63
C ILE A 7 26.49 -0.39 -44.03
N THR A 8 26.64 0.66 -44.84
CA THR A 8 26.40 2.04 -44.39
C THR A 8 24.94 2.25 -43.98
N ALA A 9 23.98 1.75 -44.77
CA ALA A 9 22.56 1.83 -44.44
C ALA A 9 22.21 1.09 -43.14
N CYS A 10 22.75 -0.12 -42.93
CA CYS A 10 22.56 -0.86 -41.68
C CYS A 10 23.14 -0.13 -40.46
N LEU A 11 24.34 0.46 -40.59
CA LEU A 11 24.95 1.24 -39.51
C LEU A 11 24.14 2.51 -39.18
N LEU A 12 23.60 3.20 -40.19
CA LEU A 12 22.71 4.35 -39.99
C LEU A 12 21.39 3.93 -39.32
N ALA A 13 20.79 2.81 -39.74
CA ALA A 13 19.58 2.28 -39.13
C ALA A 13 19.81 1.86 -37.67
N LEU A 14 20.92 1.18 -37.39
CA LEU A 14 21.31 0.83 -36.03
C LEU A 14 21.61 2.08 -35.18
N GLY A 15 22.30 3.07 -35.75
CA GLY A 15 22.56 4.36 -35.09
C GLY A 15 21.27 5.12 -34.76
N ALA A 16 20.33 5.17 -35.70
CA ALA A 16 19.00 5.76 -35.49
C ALA A 16 18.21 4.99 -34.42
N LEU A 17 18.24 3.65 -34.45
CA LEU A 17 17.60 2.81 -33.42
C LEU A 17 18.22 3.05 -32.04
N LEU A 18 19.55 3.12 -31.94
CA LEU A 18 20.25 3.40 -30.67
C LEU A 18 19.95 4.81 -30.17
N LEU A 19 19.85 5.81 -31.05
CA LEU A 19 19.44 7.16 -30.70
C LEU A 19 18.00 7.21 -30.20
N GLU A 20 17.08 6.50 -30.86
CA GLU A 20 15.68 6.39 -30.45
C GLU A 20 15.54 5.65 -29.11
N ILE A 21 16.24 4.54 -28.93
CA ILE A 21 16.31 3.81 -27.64
C ILE A 21 16.83 4.75 -26.55
N ARG A 22 17.94 5.45 -26.80
CA ARG A 22 18.50 6.40 -25.86
C ARG A 22 17.54 7.55 -25.55
N TYR A 23 16.80 8.04 -26.54
CA TYR A 23 15.79 9.08 -26.37
C TYR A 23 14.64 8.61 -25.48
N ARG A 24 14.09 7.41 -25.75
CA ARG A 24 13.02 6.78 -24.96
C ARG A 24 13.43 6.45 -23.52
N HIS A 25 14.71 6.24 -23.26
CA HIS A 25 15.25 6.02 -21.92
C HIS A 25 15.66 7.31 -21.20
N ARG A 26 15.48 8.51 -21.78
CA ARG A 26 15.78 9.74 -21.05
C ARG A 26 14.77 9.92 -19.91
N PRO A 27 15.22 10.38 -18.72
CA PRO A 27 14.32 10.72 -17.64
C PRO A 27 13.42 11.87 -18.09
N GLY A 28 12.11 11.62 -18.05
CA GLY A 28 11.06 12.55 -18.43
C GLY A 28 10.72 13.56 -17.33
N ASN A 29 9.44 13.88 -17.18
CA ASN A 29 8.93 14.75 -16.12
C ASN A 29 8.83 13.99 -14.78
N ASP A 30 9.95 13.48 -14.27
CA ASP A 30 10.03 12.69 -13.03
C ASP A 30 10.01 13.57 -11.76
N LEU A 31 8.93 14.34 -11.65
CA LEU A 31 8.57 15.05 -10.44
C LEU A 31 7.50 14.23 -9.70
N LYS A 32 7.74 13.95 -8.42
CA LYS A 32 6.83 13.21 -7.55
C LYS A 32 6.48 14.04 -6.33
N LEU A 33 5.22 13.91 -5.89
CA LEU A 33 4.73 14.50 -4.65
C LEU A 33 4.80 13.47 -3.52
N THR A 34 5.34 13.86 -2.37
CA THR A 34 5.41 12.99 -1.18
C THR A 34 4.04 12.78 -0.53
N LEU A 35 3.92 11.80 0.38
CA LEU A 35 2.76 11.68 1.29
C LEU A 35 2.63 12.90 2.21
N GLY A 36 3.77 13.47 2.61
CA GLY A 36 3.84 14.59 3.55
C GLY A 36 3.58 14.20 5.00
N ASP A 37 3.82 15.16 5.88
CA ASP A 37 3.57 15.02 7.32
C ASP A 37 2.20 15.61 7.66
N TRP A 38 1.35 14.82 8.31
CA TRP A 38 -0.03 15.19 8.62
C TRP A 38 -0.24 15.41 10.11
N GLN A 39 -0.87 16.54 10.44
CA GLN A 39 -1.20 16.92 11.81
C GLN A 39 -2.69 17.23 11.93
N HIS A 40 -3.29 16.78 13.04
CA HIS A 40 -4.65 17.15 13.43
C HIS A 40 -4.56 18.35 14.38
N GLU A 41 -4.62 19.57 13.85
CA GLU A 41 -4.51 20.78 14.67
C GLU A 41 -5.74 21.00 15.55
N ALA A 42 -6.92 20.63 15.04
CA ALA A 42 -8.15 20.64 15.82
C ALA A 42 -8.92 19.35 15.54
N ARG A 43 -9.33 18.67 16.62
CA ARG A 43 -10.24 17.54 16.58
C ARG A 43 -11.34 17.76 17.61
N GLU A 44 -12.26 18.64 17.24
CA GLU A 44 -13.41 19.02 18.06
C GLU A 44 -14.66 18.29 17.57
N GLN A 45 -15.71 18.27 18.38
CA GLN A 45 -16.98 17.61 18.04
C GLN A 45 -17.56 18.06 16.68
N HIS A 46 -17.39 19.35 16.35
CA HIS A 46 -18.00 19.98 15.18
C HIS A 46 -17.01 20.40 14.09
N ARG A 47 -15.71 20.20 14.33
CA ARG A 47 -14.66 20.66 13.41
C ARG A 47 -13.41 19.81 13.48
N TYR A 48 -12.98 19.29 12.34
CA TYR A 48 -11.65 18.72 12.15
C TYR A 48 -10.83 19.65 11.26
N LEU A 49 -9.63 20.02 11.71
CA LEU A 49 -8.64 20.75 10.92
C LEU A 49 -7.40 19.89 10.73
N LEU A 50 -7.17 19.46 9.50
CA LEU A 50 -6.00 18.67 9.10
C LEU A 50 -5.03 19.59 8.35
N ILE A 51 -3.75 19.51 8.72
CA ILE A 51 -2.68 20.20 8.00
C ILE A 51 -1.66 19.18 7.53
N GLY A 52 -1.48 19.10 6.21
CA GLY A 52 -0.47 18.30 5.55
C GLY A 52 0.66 19.18 5.03
N LYS A 53 1.91 18.84 5.34
CA LYS A 53 3.10 19.45 4.76
C LYS A 53 3.73 18.49 3.76
N LEU A 54 3.63 18.79 2.47
CA LEU A 54 4.07 17.93 1.39
C LEU A 54 5.23 18.58 0.62
N GLU A 55 5.97 17.77 -0.14
CA GLU A 55 7.06 18.24 -0.99
C GLU A 55 6.96 17.63 -2.39
N PHE A 56 7.14 18.46 -3.41
CA PHE A 56 7.50 18.00 -4.75
C PHE A 56 9.02 17.76 -4.80
N ARG A 57 9.43 16.63 -5.35
CA ARG A 57 10.84 16.26 -5.53
C ARG A 57 11.12 15.97 -7.00
N ASN A 58 12.10 16.68 -7.56
CA ASN A 58 12.54 16.44 -8.93
C ASN A 58 13.64 15.38 -8.94
N HIS A 59 13.28 14.18 -9.38
CA HIS A 59 14.21 13.06 -9.52
C HIS A 59 14.93 13.08 -10.86
N ASN A 60 14.58 14.00 -11.77
CA ASN A 60 15.34 14.21 -13.00
C ASN A 60 16.69 14.83 -12.65
N PRO A 61 17.82 14.17 -12.93
CA PRO A 61 19.15 14.68 -12.56
C PRO A 61 19.69 15.72 -13.56
N TYR A 62 19.00 15.96 -14.68
CA TYR A 62 19.50 16.78 -15.78
C TYR A 62 18.63 17.98 -16.11
N ARG A 63 17.33 17.92 -15.83
CA ARG A 63 16.37 18.93 -16.29
C ARG A 63 15.45 19.40 -15.18
N GLU A 64 15.16 20.69 -15.24
CA GLU A 64 14.10 21.29 -14.44
C GLU A 64 12.73 20.76 -14.91
N VAL A 65 11.82 20.67 -13.95
CA VAL A 65 10.41 20.34 -14.19
C VAL A 65 9.57 21.42 -13.54
N MET A 66 8.62 21.96 -14.28
CA MET A 66 7.72 22.99 -13.78
C MET A 66 6.43 22.36 -13.25
N VAL A 67 5.87 22.97 -12.21
CA VAL A 67 4.55 22.65 -11.65
C VAL A 67 3.64 23.86 -11.88
N PRO A 68 2.99 23.95 -13.05
CA PRO A 68 2.16 25.10 -13.39
C PRO A 68 0.90 25.21 -12.53
N GLU A 69 0.35 24.08 -12.09
CA GLU A 69 -0.94 24.00 -11.42
C GLU A 69 -0.95 22.90 -10.36
N VAL A 70 -1.62 23.18 -9.24
CA VAL A 70 -1.90 22.22 -8.15
C VAL A 70 -3.28 22.51 -7.57
N GLU A 71 -4.10 21.49 -7.47
CA GLU A 71 -5.42 21.53 -6.86
C GLU A 71 -5.60 20.34 -5.89
N ALA A 72 -6.37 20.55 -4.83
CA ALA A 72 -6.62 19.55 -3.81
C ALA A 72 -8.12 19.31 -3.64
N MET A 73 -8.56 18.07 -3.90
CA MET A 73 -9.94 17.63 -3.71
C MET A 73 -10.00 16.57 -2.61
N VAL A 74 -11.02 16.61 -1.75
CA VAL A 74 -11.18 15.63 -0.67
C VAL A 74 -12.52 14.94 -0.81
N LYS A 75 -12.49 13.61 -0.79
CA LYS A 75 -13.67 12.76 -0.64
C LYS A 75 -13.69 12.20 0.78
N LEU A 76 -14.75 12.50 1.53
CA LEU A 76 -14.96 11.94 2.86
C LEU A 76 -15.61 10.57 2.75
N LEU A 77 -15.19 9.65 3.62
CA LEU A 77 -15.79 8.34 3.81
C LEU A 77 -16.27 8.23 5.25
N SER A 78 -17.49 7.70 5.44
CA SER A 78 -18.19 7.66 6.72
C SER A 78 -19.07 6.42 6.78
N ASN A 79 -19.31 5.92 8.00
CA ASN A 79 -20.30 4.87 8.25
C ASN A 79 -21.74 5.42 8.31
N ALA A 80 -21.90 6.75 8.31
CA ALA A 80 -23.18 7.45 8.33
C ALA A 80 -23.27 8.48 7.19
N SER A 81 -24.45 9.09 7.04
CA SER A 81 -24.68 10.15 6.07
C SER A 81 -23.67 11.30 6.23
N LEU A 82 -23.25 11.88 5.10
CA LEU A 82 -22.43 13.09 5.05
C LEU A 82 -23.28 14.36 4.90
N GLU A 83 -24.60 14.25 4.95
CA GLU A 83 -25.50 15.40 4.90
C GLU A 83 -25.20 16.38 6.04
N GLY A 84 -25.11 17.66 5.72
CA GLY A 84 -24.72 18.71 6.68
C GLY A 84 -23.21 18.80 6.95
N ILE A 85 -22.39 17.88 6.46
CA ILE A 85 -20.92 17.95 6.58
C ILE A 85 -20.34 18.72 5.39
N THR A 86 -19.54 19.73 5.69
CA THR A 86 -18.82 20.53 4.70
C THR A 86 -17.33 20.30 4.80
N CYS A 87 -16.63 20.31 3.67
CA CYS A 87 -15.18 20.17 3.61
C CYS A 87 -14.62 21.27 2.72
N LYS A 88 -13.67 22.05 3.24
CA LYS A 88 -12.95 23.08 2.48
C LYS A 88 -11.48 22.76 2.45
N THR A 89 -10.89 22.82 1.27
CA THR A 89 -9.46 22.61 1.04
C THR A 89 -8.78 23.92 0.68
N GLN A 90 -7.53 24.08 1.13
CA GLN A 90 -6.66 25.17 0.73
C GLN A 90 -5.28 24.60 0.40
N VAL A 91 -4.71 25.01 -0.73
CA VAL A 91 -3.34 24.70 -1.12
C VAL A 91 -2.51 25.96 -0.94
N ILE A 92 -1.48 25.90 -0.10
CA ILE A 92 -0.63 27.05 0.22
C ILE A 92 0.78 26.73 -0.29
N PRO A 93 1.30 27.47 -1.28
CA PRO A 93 2.65 27.23 -1.77
C PRO A 93 3.68 27.53 -0.67
N ARG A 94 4.64 26.61 -0.48
CA ARG A 94 5.78 26.77 0.44
C ARG A 94 7.07 26.66 -0.36
N HIS A 95 7.17 27.52 -1.37
CA HIS A 95 8.37 27.63 -2.19
C HIS A 95 9.53 28.22 -1.39
N ARG A 96 10.75 27.91 -1.81
CA ARG A 96 11.96 28.34 -1.10
C ARG A 96 12.18 29.86 -1.20
N ASP A 97 11.92 30.40 -2.38
CA ASP A 97 12.40 31.74 -2.77
C ASP A 97 11.28 32.78 -2.81
N GLU A 98 10.01 32.35 -2.73
CA GLU A 98 8.85 33.24 -2.83
C GLU A 98 7.81 32.91 -1.75
N PRO A 99 7.36 33.91 -0.97
CA PRO A 99 6.34 33.70 0.05
C PRO A 99 4.96 33.44 -0.59
N PRO A 100 4.07 32.71 0.09
CA PRO A 100 2.71 32.51 -0.40
C PRO A 100 1.95 33.83 -0.48
N ARG A 101 1.14 33.96 -1.54
CA ARG A 101 0.19 35.07 -1.70
C ARG A 101 -0.94 34.95 -0.68
N ALA A 102 -1.55 36.07 -0.33
CA ALA A 102 -2.66 36.13 0.64
C ALA A 102 -3.93 35.38 0.17
N ASP A 103 -4.10 35.21 -1.15
CA ASP A 103 -5.18 34.45 -1.77
C ASP A 103 -4.89 32.95 -1.89
N ASN A 104 -3.71 32.50 -1.46
CA ASN A 104 -3.21 31.13 -1.59
C ASN A 104 -3.15 30.64 -3.06
N TYR A 105 -3.03 31.55 -4.04
CA TYR A 105 -2.88 31.17 -5.43
C TYR A 105 -1.59 30.35 -5.65
N TRP A 106 -1.71 29.19 -6.29
CA TRP A 106 -0.57 28.42 -6.78
C TRP A 106 -0.01 29.07 -8.04
N PHE A 107 1.15 29.70 -7.93
CA PHE A 107 1.87 30.20 -9.10
C PHE A 107 2.77 29.11 -9.68
N ALA A 108 2.95 29.14 -11.00
CA ALA A 108 3.80 28.19 -11.69
C ALA A 108 5.23 28.24 -11.13
N TYR A 109 5.74 27.11 -10.68
CA TYR A 109 7.05 27.03 -10.03
C TYR A 109 7.99 26.07 -10.74
N ILE A 110 9.26 26.45 -10.85
CA ILE A 110 10.32 25.65 -11.48
C ILE A 110 11.05 24.87 -10.40
N VAL A 111 11.07 23.53 -10.49
CA VAL A 111 11.86 22.68 -9.61
C VAL A 111 13.11 22.21 -10.34
N LYS A 112 14.28 22.72 -9.92
CA LYS A 112 15.58 22.40 -10.53
C LYS A 112 15.94 20.91 -10.36
N PRO A 113 16.89 20.39 -11.16
CA PRO A 113 17.33 19.01 -11.06
C PRO A 113 17.78 18.64 -9.64
N GLY A 114 17.24 17.56 -9.08
CA GLY A 114 17.57 17.09 -7.72
C GLY A 114 17.06 17.98 -6.58
N GLU A 115 16.38 19.09 -6.88
CA GLU A 115 15.82 19.98 -5.86
C GLU A 115 14.37 19.59 -5.49
N LYS A 116 13.84 20.30 -4.49
CA LYS A 116 12.49 20.11 -3.96
C LYS A 116 11.82 21.44 -3.65
N THR A 117 10.50 21.44 -3.64
CA THR A 117 9.68 22.58 -3.25
C THR A 117 8.50 22.13 -2.40
N GLY A 118 8.13 22.93 -1.40
CA GLY A 118 7.10 22.56 -0.43
C GLY A 118 5.71 23.06 -0.82
N LEU A 119 4.70 22.43 -0.24
CA LEU A 119 3.35 22.95 -0.14
C LEU A 119 2.70 22.54 1.17
N GLU A 120 1.73 23.32 1.61
CA GLU A 120 0.89 23.01 2.76
C GLU A 120 -0.55 22.87 2.29
N ILE A 121 -1.22 21.79 2.66
CA ILE A 121 -2.63 21.56 2.37
C ILE A 121 -3.40 21.62 3.68
N ARG A 122 -4.41 22.48 3.75
CA ARG A 122 -5.34 22.56 4.89
C ARG A 122 -6.68 21.99 4.48
N ILE A 123 -7.23 21.12 5.33
CA ILE A 123 -8.55 20.51 5.16
C ILE A 123 -9.38 20.88 6.39
N ASP A 124 -10.37 21.75 6.22
CA ASP A 124 -11.31 22.18 7.26
C ASP A 124 -12.65 21.47 7.04
N ILE A 125 -12.95 20.48 7.90
CA ILE A 125 -14.17 19.69 7.88
C ILE A 125 -15.07 20.17 9.01
N ARG A 126 -16.32 20.50 8.71
CA ARG A 126 -17.30 21.00 9.70
C ARG A 126 -18.64 20.29 9.56
N GLY A 127 -19.30 20.03 10.68
CA GLY A 127 -20.61 19.39 10.75
C GLY A 127 -21.11 19.29 12.18
N GLU A 128 -22.33 18.80 12.38
CA GLU A 128 -22.91 18.62 13.72
C GLU A 128 -22.28 17.45 14.49
N ASP A 129 -22.02 16.34 13.80
CA ASP A 129 -21.34 15.17 14.34
C ASP A 129 -20.33 14.62 13.32
N LEU A 130 -19.05 14.63 13.71
CA LEU A 130 -17.94 14.13 12.89
C LEU A 130 -17.40 12.77 13.38
N SER A 131 -18.05 12.14 14.36
CA SER A 131 -17.59 10.89 15.00
C SER A 131 -17.63 9.68 14.05
N GLN A 132 -18.56 9.69 13.09
CA GLN A 132 -18.75 8.61 12.13
C GLN A 132 -17.82 8.69 10.91
N LEU A 133 -17.11 9.81 10.73
CA LEU A 133 -16.14 9.98 9.64
C LEU A 133 -14.98 9.00 9.83
N GLN A 134 -14.80 8.10 8.86
CA GLN A 134 -13.73 7.13 8.89
C GLN A 134 -12.43 7.70 8.32
N THR A 135 -12.52 8.37 7.17
CA THR A 135 -11.34 8.69 6.36
C THR A 135 -11.57 9.93 5.49
N ALA A 136 -10.54 10.75 5.31
CA ALA A 136 -10.47 11.76 4.25
C ALA A 136 -9.54 11.27 3.14
N TRP A 137 -10.09 10.99 1.96
CA TRP A 137 -9.32 10.67 0.77
C TRP A 137 -9.00 11.96 0.00
N LEU A 138 -7.78 12.44 0.17
CA LEU A 138 -7.23 13.58 -0.53
C LEU A 138 -6.67 13.15 -1.90
N GLN A 139 -7.08 13.88 -2.94
CA GLN A 139 -6.60 13.78 -4.31
C GLN A 139 -5.93 15.11 -4.65
N VAL A 140 -4.60 15.12 -4.72
CA VAL A 140 -3.84 16.30 -5.15
C VAL A 140 -3.58 16.16 -6.64
N HIS A 141 -4.31 16.92 -7.44
CA HIS A 141 -4.14 17.03 -8.88
C HIS A 141 -3.02 18.01 -9.17
N TYR A 142 -2.04 17.63 -9.98
CA TYR A 142 -0.96 18.54 -10.38
C TYR A 142 -0.48 18.26 -11.80
N GLY A 143 -0.12 19.34 -12.49
CA GLY A 143 0.55 19.29 -13.77
C GLY A 143 2.06 19.19 -13.59
N THR A 144 2.72 18.34 -14.36
CA THR A 144 4.18 18.40 -14.55
C THR A 144 4.45 18.83 -15.98
N TYR A 145 5.24 19.90 -16.15
CA TYR A 145 5.56 20.47 -17.44
C TYR A 145 7.06 20.43 -17.67
N GLY A 146 7.49 19.89 -18.81
CA GLY A 146 8.89 19.65 -19.10
C GLY A 146 9.10 19.01 -20.47
N PRO A 147 10.18 18.23 -20.65
CA PRO A 147 10.55 17.64 -21.95
C PRO A 147 9.50 16.74 -22.60
N GLU A 148 8.63 16.12 -21.79
CA GLU A 148 7.54 15.26 -22.28
C GLU A 148 6.25 16.05 -22.58
N GLY A 149 6.29 17.39 -22.50
CA GLY A 149 5.10 18.23 -22.52
C GLY A 149 4.43 18.27 -21.14
N GLN A 150 3.12 18.45 -21.11
CA GLN A 150 2.32 18.44 -19.88
C GLN A 150 1.84 17.03 -19.56
N ILE A 151 2.11 16.56 -18.35
CA ILE A 151 1.58 15.31 -17.80
C ILE A 151 0.82 15.63 -16.53
N LEU A 152 -0.49 15.37 -16.56
CA LEU A 152 -1.36 15.46 -15.38
C LEU A 152 -1.15 14.21 -14.52
N LYS A 153 -1.01 14.43 -13.21
CA LYS A 153 -0.84 13.38 -12.21
C LYS A 153 -1.77 13.61 -11.04
N VAL A 154 -2.09 12.55 -10.32
CA VAL A 154 -2.83 12.63 -9.07
C VAL A 154 -2.02 11.98 -7.97
N ARG A 155 -1.84 12.68 -6.85
CA ARG A 155 -1.33 12.07 -5.62
C ARG A 155 -2.52 11.73 -4.74
N HIS A 156 -2.74 10.44 -4.52
CA HIS A 156 -3.75 9.96 -3.58
C HIS A 156 -3.14 9.83 -2.19
N ILE A 157 -3.78 10.46 -1.20
CA ILE A 157 -3.39 10.39 0.21
C ILE A 157 -4.67 10.07 0.99
N VAL A 158 -4.63 8.97 1.74
CA VAL A 158 -5.76 8.50 2.54
C VAL A 158 -5.41 8.84 3.98
N ILE A 159 -6.21 9.69 4.61
CA ILE A 159 -5.96 10.20 5.97
C ILE A 159 -7.02 9.61 6.89
N PRO A 160 -6.64 8.72 7.84
CA PRO A 160 -7.58 8.16 8.78
C PRO A 160 -8.08 9.22 9.77
N LEU A 161 -9.38 9.22 10.02
CA LEU A 161 -10.07 10.16 10.91
C LEU A 161 -10.61 9.46 12.15
N ASN A 162 -11.06 8.21 12.02
CA ASN A 162 -11.55 7.41 13.14
C ASN A 162 -10.54 6.33 13.53
N PHE A 163 -10.29 6.15 14.82
CA PHE A 163 -9.38 5.15 15.33
C PHE A 163 -10.08 4.34 16.43
N PRO A 164 -10.34 3.04 16.19
CA PRO A 164 -10.84 2.12 17.22
C PRO A 164 -10.05 2.21 18.52
N GLY A 165 -10.76 2.31 19.65
CA GLY A 165 -10.16 2.25 20.99
C GLY A 165 -9.88 0.81 21.43
N THR A 166 -9.02 0.66 22.45
CA THR A 166 -8.64 -0.64 23.03
C THR A 166 -9.72 -1.28 23.89
N ASP A 167 -10.73 -0.51 24.30
CA ASP A 167 -11.70 -0.93 25.31
C ASP A 167 -12.97 -1.52 24.68
N MET A 168 -12.98 -1.70 23.35
CA MET A 168 -14.11 -2.32 22.67
C MET A 168 -14.19 -3.81 23.00
N PRO A 169 -15.40 -4.35 23.24
CA PRO A 169 -15.57 -5.77 23.53
C PRO A 169 -15.27 -6.60 22.28
N LEU A 170 -14.06 -7.16 22.21
CA LEU A 170 -13.64 -8.08 21.16
C LEU A 170 -13.97 -9.53 21.54
N ARG A 171 -14.34 -10.35 20.56
CA ARG A 171 -14.79 -11.73 20.78
C ARG A 171 -13.82 -12.73 20.17
N TRP A 172 -13.22 -13.55 21.04
CA TRP A 172 -12.46 -14.73 20.63
C TRP A 172 -13.36 -15.77 19.97
N ARG A 173 -12.85 -16.43 18.93
CA ARG A 173 -13.51 -17.49 18.18
C ARG A 173 -12.62 -18.72 18.20
N SER A 174 -13.18 -19.89 18.48
CA SER A 174 -12.39 -21.12 18.44
C SER A 174 -12.30 -21.67 17.01
N THR A 175 -11.10 -22.06 16.62
CA THR A 175 -10.75 -22.64 15.32
C THR A 175 -9.95 -23.93 15.55
N PRO A 176 -9.74 -24.78 14.52
CA PRO A 176 -8.93 -25.97 14.69
C PRO A 176 -7.51 -25.62 15.19
N GLY A 177 -7.20 -26.02 16.43
CA GLY A 177 -5.88 -25.85 17.04
C GLY A 177 -5.59 -24.49 17.69
N ALA A 178 -6.48 -23.50 17.57
CA ALA A 178 -6.27 -22.15 18.13
C ALA A 178 -7.59 -21.44 18.49
N ASP A 179 -7.52 -20.51 19.44
CA ASP A 179 -8.49 -19.43 19.54
C ASP A 179 -7.97 -18.22 18.75
N VAL A 180 -8.85 -17.55 18.01
CA VAL A 180 -8.49 -16.39 17.19
C VAL A 180 -9.32 -15.16 17.56
N LEU A 181 -8.70 -13.99 17.50
CA LEU A 181 -9.31 -12.70 17.77
C LEU A 181 -9.09 -11.77 16.56
N PRO A 182 -10.11 -11.54 15.73
CA PRO A 182 -10.09 -10.48 14.73
C PRO A 182 -10.10 -9.13 15.43
N ILE A 183 -9.17 -8.25 15.04
CA ILE A 183 -8.97 -6.96 15.70
C ILE A 183 -9.26 -5.84 14.71
N PRO A 184 -10.24 -4.96 15.00
CA PRO A 184 -10.59 -3.86 14.11
C PRO A 184 -9.54 -2.77 14.17
N THR A 185 -9.21 -2.19 13.02
CA THR A 185 -8.32 -1.04 12.91
C THR A 185 -9.05 0.11 12.25
N HIS A 186 -8.41 1.29 12.20
CA HIS A 186 -8.80 2.27 11.20
C HIS A 186 -8.46 1.72 9.80
N ILE A 187 -8.95 2.36 8.73
CA ILE A 187 -8.52 2.03 7.37
C ILE A 187 -7.01 2.27 7.27
N LEU A 188 -6.22 1.19 7.20
CA LEU A 188 -4.76 1.29 7.15
C LEU A 188 -4.31 1.98 5.87
N THR A 189 -3.26 2.81 5.97
CA THR A 189 -2.82 3.72 4.90
C THR A 189 -1.30 3.74 4.77
N PRO A 190 -0.73 4.32 3.70
CA PRO A 190 0.71 4.59 3.62
C PRO A 190 1.28 5.50 4.71
N LEU A 191 0.44 6.17 5.52
CA LEU A 191 0.88 6.96 6.66
C LEU A 191 1.18 6.07 7.89
N ASP A 192 0.79 4.80 7.85
CA ASP A 192 0.92 3.87 8.95
C ASP A 192 2.18 3.03 8.86
N ASN A 193 2.72 2.66 10.02
CA ASN A 193 3.81 1.69 10.12
C ASN A 193 3.25 0.35 10.62
N PRO A 194 3.52 -0.79 9.94
CA PRO A 194 2.98 -2.09 10.35
C PRO A 194 3.30 -2.48 11.80
N VAL A 195 4.49 -2.13 12.31
CA VAL A 195 4.89 -2.43 13.69
C VAL A 195 4.08 -1.58 14.68
N GLU A 196 3.92 -0.28 14.40
CA GLU A 196 3.14 0.61 15.26
C GLU A 196 1.65 0.24 15.25
N VAL A 197 1.12 -0.23 14.11
CA VAL A 197 -0.23 -0.78 13.99
C VAL A 197 -0.41 -2.00 14.90
N VAL A 198 0.54 -2.96 14.89
CA VAL A 198 0.50 -4.11 15.79
C VAL A 198 0.59 -3.69 17.26
N LYS A 199 1.51 -2.78 17.61
CA LYS A 199 1.65 -2.25 18.98
C LYS A 199 0.36 -1.59 19.46
N ARG A 200 -0.31 -0.83 18.60
CA ARG A 200 -1.53 -0.11 18.94
C ARG A 200 -2.73 -1.01 19.12
N TYR A 201 -2.93 -1.95 18.19
CA TYR A 201 -4.19 -2.69 18.09
C TYR A 201 -4.12 -4.12 18.61
N ALA A 202 -3.03 -4.84 18.38
CA ALA A 202 -2.94 -6.25 18.75
C ALA A 202 -2.27 -6.47 20.11
N LEU A 203 -1.19 -5.76 20.39
CA LEU A 203 -0.40 -5.93 21.61
C LEU A 203 -1.22 -5.78 22.91
N PRO A 204 -2.21 -4.87 23.03
CA PRO A 204 -3.03 -4.78 24.25
C PRO A 204 -3.85 -6.03 24.57
N HIS A 205 -4.09 -6.91 23.59
CA HIS A 205 -4.87 -8.13 23.74
C HIS A 205 -4.00 -9.40 23.73
N ALA A 206 -2.70 -9.25 23.46
CA ALA A 206 -1.78 -10.34 23.24
C ALA A 206 -1.21 -10.92 24.55
N GLN A 207 -0.86 -12.20 24.49
CA GLN A 207 -0.16 -12.94 25.53
C GLN A 207 1.12 -13.58 24.96
N PRO A 208 2.12 -13.88 25.81
CA PRO A 208 3.28 -14.64 25.39
C PRO A 208 2.87 -15.97 24.74
N GLY A 209 3.38 -16.22 23.53
CA GLY A 209 3.05 -17.40 22.73
C GLY A 209 1.95 -17.18 21.68
N ASP A 210 1.26 -16.03 21.70
CA ASP A 210 0.34 -15.66 20.63
C ASP A 210 1.12 -15.30 19.33
N VAL A 211 0.44 -15.46 18.20
CA VAL A 211 0.92 -15.03 16.87
C VAL A 211 -0.02 -13.95 16.33
N VAL A 212 0.52 -12.82 15.87
CA VAL A 212 -0.26 -11.83 15.12
C VAL A 212 -0.18 -12.10 13.62
N ALA A 213 -1.31 -12.36 12.99
CA ALA A 213 -1.43 -12.45 11.54
C ALA A 213 -1.92 -11.10 10.99
N ILE A 214 -1.27 -10.62 9.93
CA ILE A 214 -1.65 -9.43 9.17
C ILE A 214 -2.06 -9.87 7.77
N SER A 215 -3.21 -9.40 7.30
CA SER A 215 -3.65 -9.64 5.94
C SER A 215 -2.69 -9.01 4.92
N GLU A 216 -2.50 -9.70 3.81
CA GLU A 216 -1.62 -9.35 2.69
C GLU A 216 -1.91 -7.95 2.13
N SER A 217 -3.14 -7.67 1.73
CA SER A 217 -3.49 -6.44 0.99
C SER A 217 -3.39 -5.18 1.85
N PRO A 218 -3.85 -5.17 3.13
CA PRO A 218 -3.61 -4.05 4.03
C PRO A 218 -2.11 -3.77 4.27
N LEU A 219 -1.26 -4.80 4.31
CA LEU A 219 0.18 -4.59 4.38
C LEU A 219 0.71 -3.94 3.10
N ALA A 220 0.29 -4.43 1.93
CA ALA A 220 0.66 -3.82 0.66
C ALA A 220 0.20 -2.36 0.55
N ILE A 221 -0.98 -2.04 1.08
CA ILE A 221 -1.51 -0.68 1.16
C ILE A 221 -0.60 0.23 1.99
N MET A 222 -0.18 -0.21 3.19
CA MET A 222 0.76 0.54 4.02
C MET A 222 2.12 0.76 3.34
N GLN A 223 2.50 -0.14 2.43
CA GLN A 223 3.72 -0.04 1.63
C GLN A 223 3.55 0.78 0.33
N GLU A 224 2.38 1.40 0.13
CA GLU A 224 2.05 2.15 -1.08
C GLU A 224 2.11 1.31 -2.37
N ARG A 225 1.82 0.01 -2.26
CA ARG A 225 1.88 -0.94 -3.37
C ARG A 225 0.53 -1.07 -4.06
N TRP A 226 0.09 0.03 -4.63
CA TRP A 226 -1.17 0.11 -5.35
C TRP A 226 -1.09 1.09 -6.52
N HIS A 227 -2.02 0.95 -7.46
CA HIS A 227 -2.18 1.84 -8.60
C HIS A 227 -3.63 2.29 -8.72
N TYR A 228 -3.86 3.61 -8.81
CA TYR A 228 -5.21 4.10 -9.07
C TYR A 228 -5.64 3.70 -10.48
N HIS A 229 -6.84 3.14 -10.62
CA HIS A 229 -7.26 2.48 -11.85
C HIS A 229 -7.20 3.37 -13.11
N ARG A 230 -7.37 4.70 -12.95
CA ARG A 230 -7.32 5.67 -14.07
C ARG A 230 -5.91 6.03 -14.51
N GLU A 231 -4.91 5.81 -13.65
CA GLU A 231 -3.51 6.14 -13.94
C GLU A 231 -2.79 4.99 -14.65
N VAL A 232 -3.32 3.78 -14.54
CA VAL A 232 -2.83 2.60 -15.26
C VAL A 232 -3.08 2.80 -16.75
N LYS A 233 -2.04 2.61 -17.57
CA LYS A 233 -2.09 2.76 -19.04
C LYS A 233 -1.85 1.40 -19.70
N PRO A 234 -2.90 0.57 -19.92
CA PRO A 234 -2.71 -0.75 -20.50
C PRO A 234 -2.13 -0.68 -21.92
N GLY A 235 -0.97 -1.30 -22.08
CA GLY A 235 -0.30 -1.50 -23.35
C GLY A 235 -0.89 -2.64 -24.16
N TRP A 236 -0.29 -2.90 -25.33
CA TRP A 236 -0.75 -3.93 -26.26
C TRP A 236 -0.78 -5.32 -25.62
N VAL A 237 0.27 -5.69 -24.88
CA VAL A 237 0.39 -7.01 -24.24
C VAL A 237 -0.75 -7.24 -23.25
N ALA A 238 -0.97 -6.30 -22.33
CA ALA A 238 -2.01 -6.44 -21.33
C ALA A 238 -3.41 -6.53 -21.96
N LYS A 239 -3.72 -5.66 -22.93
CA LYS A 239 -5.01 -5.65 -23.63
C LYS A 239 -5.32 -6.93 -24.42
N ARG A 240 -4.30 -7.63 -24.93
CA ARG A 240 -4.47 -8.86 -25.70
C ARG A 240 -4.45 -10.10 -24.81
N LEU A 241 -3.52 -10.15 -23.87
CA LEU A 241 -3.28 -11.36 -23.09
C LEU A 241 -4.29 -11.55 -21.95
N CYS A 242 -4.95 -10.50 -21.47
CA CYS A 242 -5.93 -10.60 -20.38
C CYS A 242 -7.12 -11.52 -20.75
N GLN A 243 -7.42 -11.64 -22.05
CA GLN A 243 -8.50 -12.47 -22.58
C GLN A 243 -8.26 -13.98 -22.39
N PHE A 244 -7.03 -14.41 -22.10
CA PHE A 244 -6.70 -15.83 -21.86
C PHE A 244 -6.87 -16.27 -20.40
N PHE A 245 -7.16 -15.33 -19.49
CA PHE A 245 -7.39 -15.65 -18.08
C PHE A 245 -8.86 -15.94 -17.80
N TYR A 246 -9.11 -16.72 -16.76
CA TYR A 246 -10.47 -16.99 -16.30
C TYR A 246 -11.13 -15.71 -15.81
N ARG A 247 -12.44 -15.53 -16.06
CA ARG A 247 -13.16 -14.25 -15.90
C ARG A 247 -13.15 -13.69 -14.47
N THR A 248 -12.98 -14.53 -13.47
CA THR A 248 -12.91 -14.09 -12.05
C THR A 248 -11.49 -13.80 -11.58
N SER A 249 -10.49 -13.87 -12.47
CA SER A 249 -9.11 -13.53 -12.12
C SER A 249 -8.88 -12.03 -12.26
N SER A 250 -8.14 -11.43 -11.32
CA SER A 250 -7.64 -10.06 -11.41
C SER A 250 -6.80 -9.81 -12.67
N LEU A 251 -6.19 -10.85 -13.25
CA LEU A 251 -5.44 -10.77 -14.51
C LEU A 251 -6.31 -10.84 -15.77
N SER A 252 -7.64 -10.98 -15.63
CA SER A 252 -8.57 -11.01 -16.76
C SER A 252 -8.92 -9.62 -17.31
N THR A 253 -8.52 -8.56 -16.60
CA THR A 253 -8.65 -7.19 -17.08
C THR A 253 -7.34 -6.67 -17.65
N ALA A 254 -7.43 -5.69 -18.55
CA ALA A 254 -6.23 -5.07 -19.12
C ALA A 254 -5.43 -4.28 -18.08
N CYS A 255 -6.08 -3.69 -17.08
CA CYS A 255 -5.38 -2.93 -16.03
C CYS A 255 -4.68 -3.86 -15.04
N GLY A 256 -5.36 -4.92 -14.56
CA GLY A 256 -4.74 -5.91 -13.67
C GLY A 256 -3.56 -6.64 -14.32
N LEU A 257 -3.69 -7.02 -15.60
CA LEU A 257 -2.56 -7.60 -16.32
C LEU A 257 -1.45 -6.58 -16.61
N GLN A 258 -1.77 -5.30 -16.81
CA GLN A 258 -0.76 -4.25 -16.98
C GLN A 258 0.07 -4.09 -15.71
N ALA A 259 -0.55 -4.13 -14.53
CA ALA A 259 0.18 -4.09 -13.25
C ALA A 259 1.20 -5.24 -13.15
N LEU A 260 0.84 -6.45 -13.58
CA LEU A 260 1.80 -7.56 -13.65
C LEU A 260 2.92 -7.32 -14.66
N VAL A 261 2.60 -6.76 -15.83
CA VAL A 261 3.57 -6.41 -16.88
C VAL A 261 4.55 -5.35 -16.39
N ASP A 262 4.11 -4.37 -15.62
CA ASP A 262 4.96 -3.31 -15.08
C ASP A 262 6.00 -3.86 -14.07
N ILE A 263 5.62 -4.90 -13.33
CA ILE A 263 6.52 -5.59 -12.38
C ILE A 263 7.44 -6.59 -13.08
N SER A 264 6.87 -7.43 -13.95
CA SER A 264 7.55 -8.64 -14.46
C SER A 264 8.19 -8.44 -15.83
N GLY A 265 7.80 -7.39 -16.54
CA GLY A 265 8.18 -7.13 -17.93
C GLY A 265 7.29 -7.87 -18.93
N SER A 266 6.99 -7.19 -20.04
CA SER A 266 6.12 -7.70 -21.10
C SER A 266 6.61 -9.03 -21.70
N VAL A 267 7.90 -9.16 -21.95
CA VAL A 267 8.52 -10.37 -22.53
C VAL A 267 8.33 -11.57 -21.60
N ARG A 268 8.55 -11.39 -20.29
CA ARG A 268 8.39 -12.45 -19.29
C ARG A 268 6.93 -12.90 -19.18
N VAL A 269 5.98 -11.95 -19.19
CA VAL A 269 4.54 -12.28 -19.15
C VAL A 269 4.10 -13.05 -20.40
N ILE A 270 4.54 -12.64 -21.59
CA ILE A 270 4.27 -13.38 -22.83
C ILE A 270 4.84 -14.81 -22.73
N PHE A 271 6.11 -14.94 -22.35
CA PHE A 271 6.77 -16.24 -22.22
C PHE A 271 6.06 -17.14 -21.20
N ALA A 272 5.74 -16.60 -20.02
CA ALA A 272 5.03 -17.32 -18.96
C ALA A 272 3.65 -17.81 -19.44
N LEU A 273 2.93 -17.00 -20.23
CA LEU A 273 1.63 -17.39 -20.77
C LEU A 273 1.76 -18.51 -21.80
N VAL A 274 2.70 -18.39 -22.74
CA VAL A 274 2.94 -19.40 -23.78
C VAL A 274 3.35 -20.74 -23.15
N VAL A 275 4.36 -20.73 -22.27
CA VAL A 275 4.83 -21.95 -21.61
C VAL A 275 3.79 -22.50 -20.66
N GLY A 276 3.08 -21.66 -19.91
CA GLY A 276 2.00 -22.07 -19.03
C GLY A 276 0.83 -22.73 -19.77
N ALA A 277 0.48 -22.21 -20.95
CA ALA A 277 -0.53 -22.80 -21.81
C ALA A 277 -0.09 -24.18 -22.35
N ILE A 278 1.16 -24.30 -22.80
CA ILE A 278 1.74 -25.57 -23.27
C ILE A 278 1.76 -26.61 -22.13
N ALA A 279 2.24 -26.21 -20.94
CA ALA A 279 2.30 -27.08 -19.77
C ALA A 279 0.91 -27.61 -19.37
N LYS A 280 -0.09 -26.73 -19.37
CA LYS A 280 -1.48 -27.11 -19.06
C LYS A 280 -2.09 -28.01 -20.14
N GLN A 281 -1.91 -27.67 -21.42
CA GLN A 281 -2.61 -28.34 -22.51
C GLN A 281 -1.96 -29.67 -22.92
N LEU A 282 -0.63 -29.76 -22.93
CA LEU A 282 0.09 -30.95 -23.38
C LEU A 282 0.48 -31.88 -22.22
N PHE A 283 0.75 -31.33 -21.03
CA PHE A 283 1.25 -32.10 -19.89
C PHE A 283 0.29 -32.12 -18.70
N GLY A 284 -0.84 -31.42 -18.77
CA GLY A 284 -1.84 -31.37 -17.69
C GLY A 284 -1.34 -30.68 -16.41
N ILE A 285 -0.28 -29.87 -16.48
CA ILE A 285 0.33 -29.22 -15.31
C ILE A 285 -0.24 -27.80 -15.16
N PRO A 286 -1.18 -27.55 -14.22
CA PRO A 286 -1.72 -26.20 -14.01
C PRO A 286 -0.73 -25.29 -13.26
N GLY A 287 -0.93 -23.98 -13.38
CA GLY A 287 -0.26 -23.00 -12.51
C GLY A 287 1.17 -22.60 -12.89
N VAL A 288 1.75 -23.19 -13.93
CA VAL A 288 3.11 -22.87 -14.45
C VAL A 288 3.23 -21.40 -14.86
N PHE A 289 2.16 -20.80 -15.39
CA PHE A 289 2.12 -19.36 -15.68
C PHE A 289 2.55 -18.53 -14.47
N TYR A 290 1.97 -18.79 -13.29
CA TYR A 290 2.25 -18.00 -12.09
C TYR A 290 3.67 -18.22 -11.55
N GLN A 291 4.22 -19.43 -11.71
CA GLN A 291 5.61 -19.71 -11.33
C GLN A 291 6.58 -18.91 -12.20
N LEU A 292 6.32 -18.81 -13.51
CA LEU A 292 7.18 -18.10 -14.45
C LEU A 292 6.97 -16.60 -14.43
N ALA A 293 5.73 -16.13 -14.30
CA ALA A 293 5.39 -14.71 -14.28
C ALA A 293 5.96 -14.02 -13.03
N GLY A 294 6.05 -14.74 -11.91
CA GLY A 294 6.61 -14.24 -10.65
C GLY A 294 5.59 -14.31 -9.51
N GLU A 295 6.07 -14.24 -8.27
CA GLU A 295 5.26 -14.44 -7.06
C GLU A 295 4.07 -13.47 -6.96
N GLN A 296 4.26 -12.25 -7.44
CA GLN A 296 3.26 -11.18 -7.48
C GLN A 296 2.06 -11.52 -8.36
N ALA A 297 2.20 -12.40 -9.36
CA ALA A 297 1.11 -12.74 -10.28
C ALA A 297 -0.11 -13.37 -9.59
N ARG A 298 0.07 -13.93 -8.39
CA ARG A 298 -1.03 -14.51 -7.58
C ARG A 298 -1.58 -13.55 -6.53
N LEU A 299 -0.94 -12.39 -6.34
CA LEU A 299 -1.22 -11.44 -5.26
C LEU A 299 -1.74 -10.10 -5.79
N ILE A 300 -1.95 -9.99 -7.11
CA ILE A 300 -2.54 -8.78 -7.69
C ILE A 300 -4.05 -8.88 -7.52
N ASP A 301 -4.60 -7.90 -6.83
CA ASP A 301 -6.03 -7.67 -6.71
C ASP A 301 -6.40 -6.44 -7.54
N ASP A 302 -7.31 -6.65 -8.49
CA ASP A 302 -7.84 -5.57 -9.31
C ASP A 302 -8.91 -4.77 -8.54
N VAL A 303 -9.47 -3.74 -9.17
CA VAL A 303 -10.60 -2.98 -8.62
C VAL A 303 -11.71 -3.91 -8.11
N THR A 304 -12.45 -3.45 -7.10
CA THR A 304 -13.42 -4.22 -6.28
C THR A 304 -12.84 -5.24 -5.31
N GLY A 305 -11.52 -5.46 -5.32
CA GLY A 305 -10.85 -6.44 -4.44
C GLY A 305 -10.60 -5.97 -3.00
N THR A 306 -10.89 -4.71 -2.66
CA THR A 306 -10.55 -4.15 -1.33
C THR A 306 -11.57 -3.12 -0.87
N LEU A 307 -11.49 -2.71 0.40
CA LEU A 307 -12.35 -1.70 1.02
C LEU A 307 -12.15 -0.29 0.45
N PRO A 308 -13.20 0.54 0.40
CA PRO A 308 -13.06 1.94 0.04
C PRO A 308 -12.04 2.72 0.89
N PRO A 309 -11.19 3.57 0.27
CA PRO A 309 -11.21 3.95 -1.14
C PRO A 309 -10.43 2.99 -2.07
N TYR A 310 -9.77 1.98 -1.53
CA TYR A 310 -8.91 1.04 -2.26
C TYR A 310 -9.68 0.09 -3.18
N ASP A 311 -11.02 0.03 -3.07
CA ASP A 311 -11.91 -0.60 -4.05
C ASP A 311 -11.72 -0.05 -5.47
N GLN A 312 -11.18 1.16 -5.61
CA GLN A 312 -10.88 1.82 -6.90
C GLN A 312 -9.42 1.69 -7.33
N PHE A 313 -8.64 0.83 -6.66
CA PHE A 313 -7.22 0.67 -6.89
C PHE A 313 -6.90 -0.77 -7.24
N ILE A 314 -5.79 -0.95 -7.94
CA ILE A 314 -5.16 -2.26 -8.12
C ILE A 314 -4.14 -2.38 -7.01
N VAL A 315 -4.31 -3.36 -6.13
CA VAL A 315 -3.39 -3.64 -5.02
C VAL A 315 -2.47 -4.78 -5.43
N LEU A 316 -1.17 -4.64 -5.12
CA LEU A 316 -0.15 -5.65 -5.42
C LEU A 316 0.16 -6.46 -4.16
N GLY A 317 0.84 -7.59 -4.31
CA GLY A 317 1.44 -8.34 -3.20
C GLY A 317 2.40 -7.48 -2.38
N PRO A 318 2.52 -7.63 -1.04
CA PRO A 318 3.45 -6.87 -0.22
C PRO A 318 4.90 -7.12 -0.65
N ASP A 319 5.75 -6.14 -0.40
CA ASP A 319 7.19 -6.24 -0.60
C ASP A 319 7.88 -6.67 0.69
N ASN A 320 8.88 -7.54 0.55
CA ASN A 320 9.69 -8.05 1.67
C ASN A 320 8.90 -8.47 2.94
N PRO A 321 7.84 -9.29 2.84
CA PRO A 321 6.96 -9.60 3.97
C PRO A 321 7.71 -10.27 5.14
N GLN A 322 8.79 -11.02 4.87
CA GLN A 322 9.63 -11.60 5.91
C GLN A 322 10.35 -10.55 6.77
N GLN A 323 10.79 -9.43 6.17
CA GLN A 323 11.43 -8.35 6.93
C GLN A 323 10.43 -7.67 7.87
N VAL A 324 9.18 -7.50 7.42
CA VAL A 324 8.09 -6.95 8.24
C VAL A 324 7.82 -7.84 9.46
N VAL A 325 7.70 -9.16 9.25
CA VAL A 325 7.49 -10.13 10.34
C VAL A 325 8.62 -10.09 11.36
N LEU A 326 9.87 -10.05 10.90
CA LEU A 326 11.04 -9.96 11.78
C LEU A 326 11.05 -8.65 12.58
N ALA A 327 10.70 -7.52 11.94
CA ALA A 327 10.62 -6.22 12.62
C ALA A 327 9.52 -6.20 13.69
N ILE A 328 8.36 -6.80 13.42
CA ILE A 328 7.28 -6.95 14.41
C ILE A 328 7.78 -7.78 15.59
N GLN A 329 8.37 -8.95 15.34
CA GLN A 329 8.87 -9.81 16.40
C GLN A 329 9.93 -9.11 17.26
N GLN A 330 10.88 -8.42 16.62
CA GLN A 330 11.95 -7.72 17.33
C GLN A 330 11.43 -6.60 18.24
N GLN A 331 10.39 -5.88 17.82
CA GLN A 331 9.90 -4.70 18.55
C GLN A 331 8.72 -4.97 19.48
N THR A 332 8.05 -6.11 19.35
CA THR A 332 6.85 -6.44 20.12
C THR A 332 6.94 -7.76 20.88
N GLU A 333 7.99 -8.56 20.62
CA GLU A 333 8.18 -9.93 21.11
C GLU A 333 7.10 -10.94 20.67
N LEU A 334 6.06 -10.48 19.94
CA LEU A 334 5.05 -11.34 19.35
C LEU A 334 5.58 -12.02 18.09
N ALA A 335 5.31 -13.31 17.95
CA ALA A 335 5.46 -13.95 16.67
C ALA A 335 4.47 -13.33 15.68
N ALA A 336 4.88 -13.21 14.41
CA ALA A 336 4.05 -12.61 13.38
C ALA A 336 4.00 -13.47 12.10
N ALA A 337 2.93 -13.27 11.33
CA ALA A 337 2.75 -13.84 10.01
C ALA A 337 2.04 -12.86 9.06
N ILE A 338 2.39 -12.92 7.78
CA ILE A 338 1.66 -12.24 6.70
C ILE A 338 0.91 -13.31 5.92
N VAL A 339 -0.40 -13.13 5.77
CA VAL A 339 -1.30 -14.15 5.24
C VAL A 339 -2.26 -13.57 4.22
N ASP A 340 -2.56 -14.36 3.19
CA ASP A 340 -3.66 -14.15 2.28
C ASP A 340 -4.67 -15.27 2.55
N ALA A 341 -5.84 -14.92 3.09
CA ALA A 341 -6.88 -15.86 3.47
C ALA A 341 -8.21 -15.41 2.86
N ASN A 342 -9.00 -16.37 2.39
CA ASN A 342 -10.31 -16.09 1.79
C ASN A 342 -11.38 -17.11 2.23
N ASP A 343 -12.64 -16.82 1.94
CA ASP A 343 -13.78 -17.63 2.39
C ASP A 343 -13.88 -18.98 1.66
N LEU A 344 -13.09 -19.19 0.60
CA LEU A 344 -12.98 -20.46 -0.11
C LEU A 344 -12.06 -21.45 0.62
N LYS A 345 -11.73 -21.19 1.89
CA LYS A 345 -10.85 -22.01 2.74
C LYS A 345 -9.43 -22.16 2.19
N ALA A 346 -9.00 -21.20 1.38
CA ALA A 346 -7.62 -21.12 0.93
C ALA A 346 -6.90 -20.08 1.80
N VAL A 347 -5.85 -20.54 2.48
CA VAL A 347 -4.93 -19.69 3.23
C VAL A 347 -3.55 -19.88 2.62
N LYS A 348 -2.89 -18.77 2.34
CA LYS A 348 -1.51 -18.73 1.86
C LYS A 348 -0.69 -17.88 2.81
N VAL A 349 0.29 -18.50 3.44
CA VAL A 349 1.24 -17.78 4.29
C VAL A 349 2.38 -17.24 3.42
N LEU A 350 2.52 -15.92 3.38
CA LEU A 350 3.57 -15.25 2.60
C LEU A 350 4.87 -15.10 3.38
N ALA A 351 4.76 -14.94 4.69
CA ALA A 351 5.89 -14.87 5.60
C ALA A 351 5.43 -15.28 7.01
N ALA A 352 6.34 -15.86 7.78
CA ALA A 352 6.09 -16.20 9.17
C ALA A 352 7.39 -16.14 9.97
N THR A 353 7.24 -15.97 11.27
CA THR A 353 8.36 -16.10 12.21
C THR A 353 8.89 -17.53 12.17
N VAL A 354 10.22 -17.71 12.24
CA VAL A 354 10.92 -18.99 11.95
C VAL A 354 10.31 -20.22 12.65
N ASN A 355 9.85 -20.06 13.89
CA ASN A 355 9.33 -21.16 14.71
C ASN A 355 7.81 -21.31 14.68
N VAL A 356 7.11 -20.57 13.82
CA VAL A 356 5.65 -20.69 13.66
C VAL A 356 5.35 -21.67 12.52
N PRO A 357 4.73 -22.83 12.80
CA PRO A 357 4.43 -23.81 11.76
C PRO A 357 3.39 -23.25 10.77
N ILE A 358 3.70 -23.33 9.47
CA ILE A 358 2.79 -22.86 8.40
C ILE A 358 1.45 -23.59 8.45
N ALA A 359 1.47 -24.92 8.61
CA ALA A 359 0.25 -25.73 8.71
C ALA A 359 -0.64 -25.34 9.91
N PHE A 360 -0.06 -24.85 11.00
CA PHE A 360 -0.81 -24.33 12.13
C PHE A 360 -1.55 -23.04 11.77
N LEU A 361 -0.86 -22.10 11.10
CA LEU A 361 -1.48 -20.85 10.63
C LEU A 361 -2.61 -21.13 9.63
N GLU A 362 -2.39 -22.02 8.67
CA GLU A 362 -3.40 -22.41 7.68
C GLU A 362 -4.65 -23.00 8.36
N GLN A 363 -4.48 -23.84 9.39
CA GLN A 363 -5.60 -24.42 10.15
C GLN A 363 -6.33 -23.37 11.00
N ALA A 364 -5.61 -22.51 11.70
CA ALA A 364 -6.19 -21.47 12.54
C ALA A 364 -6.97 -20.42 11.73
N LEU A 365 -6.55 -20.16 10.49
CA LEU A 365 -7.13 -19.12 9.65
C LEU A 365 -8.04 -19.65 8.54
N ILE A 366 -8.26 -20.96 8.45
CA ILE A 366 -9.00 -21.61 7.34
C ILE A 366 -10.43 -21.08 7.16
N SER A 367 -11.05 -20.59 8.24
CA SER A 367 -12.40 -20.02 8.22
C SER A 367 -12.42 -18.53 7.88
N ASN A 368 -11.28 -17.95 7.51
CA ASN A 368 -11.08 -16.52 7.30
C ASN A 368 -11.66 -15.65 8.44
N PRO A 369 -11.09 -15.73 9.66
CA PRO A 369 -11.64 -15.00 10.80
C PRO A 369 -11.63 -13.47 10.62
N ALA A 370 -10.74 -12.95 9.77
CA ALA A 370 -10.65 -11.54 9.39
C ALA A 370 -11.83 -11.04 8.54
N GLY A 371 -12.56 -11.93 7.86
CA GLY A 371 -13.59 -11.55 6.89
C GLY A 371 -13.01 -11.00 5.58
N ASN A 372 -13.89 -10.73 4.62
CA ASN A 372 -13.55 -10.16 3.29
C ASN A 372 -14.36 -8.90 2.96
N GLY A 373 -15.27 -8.48 3.85
CA GLY A 373 -16.15 -7.33 3.64
C GLY A 373 -15.74 -6.17 4.52
N ASP A 374 -16.74 -5.42 5.00
CA ASP A 374 -16.59 -4.18 5.74
C ASP A 374 -16.21 -4.36 7.22
N GLU A 375 -15.74 -5.55 7.63
CA GLU A 375 -15.39 -5.84 9.03
C GLU A 375 -14.22 -4.98 9.54
N GLN A 376 -13.34 -4.51 8.65
CA GLN A 376 -12.16 -3.70 8.98
C GLN A 376 -11.24 -4.36 10.02
N THR A 377 -11.11 -5.69 9.98
CA THR A 377 -10.24 -6.47 10.88
C THR A 377 -9.01 -7.06 10.18
N PRO A 378 -8.06 -6.23 9.69
CA PRO A 378 -6.89 -6.71 8.95
C PRO A 378 -5.85 -7.43 9.84
N LEU A 379 -6.05 -7.43 11.16
CA LEU A 379 -5.21 -8.12 12.14
C LEU A 379 -6.01 -9.25 12.78
N VAL A 380 -5.39 -10.42 12.92
CA VAL A 380 -5.93 -11.54 13.69
C VAL A 380 -4.88 -12.01 14.68
N LEU A 381 -5.20 -11.96 15.97
CA LEU A 381 -4.37 -12.56 17.00
C LEU A 381 -4.75 -14.03 17.15
N ILE A 382 -3.76 -14.91 17.12
CA ILE A 382 -3.92 -16.37 17.13
C ILE A 382 -3.29 -16.90 18.41
N ARG A 383 -4.08 -17.57 19.24
CA ARG A 383 -3.64 -18.20 20.48
C ARG A 383 -3.69 -19.72 20.35
N PRO A 384 -2.54 -20.42 20.37
CA PRO A 384 -2.50 -21.88 20.32
C PRO A 384 -3.23 -22.50 21.53
N ILE A 385 -4.09 -23.50 21.27
CA ILE A 385 -4.75 -24.28 22.33
C ILE A 385 -3.67 -25.09 23.06
N GLY A 386 -3.51 -24.86 24.37
CA GLY A 386 -2.48 -25.52 25.21
C GLY A 386 -1.28 -24.66 25.57
N SER A 387 -1.24 -23.39 25.16
CA SER A 387 -0.30 -22.39 25.69
C SER A 387 -0.73 -21.98 27.11
N VAL A 388 -0.31 -22.75 28.12
CA VAL A 388 -0.43 -22.31 29.52
C VAL A 388 0.53 -21.16 29.74
N ALA A 389 0.01 -20.00 30.14
CA ALA A 389 0.79 -18.82 30.53
C ALA A 389 2.00 -19.22 31.39
N SER A 390 3.21 -18.88 30.91
CA SER A 390 4.38 -18.92 31.78
C SER A 390 4.14 -17.94 32.94
N PRO A 391 4.39 -18.34 34.20
CA PRO A 391 4.06 -17.50 35.34
C PRO A 391 4.86 -16.20 35.27
N LYS A 392 4.19 -15.08 35.56
CA LYS A 392 4.82 -13.77 35.76
C LYS A 392 6.01 -13.95 36.69
N ILE A 393 7.22 -13.69 36.20
CA ILE A 393 8.40 -13.58 37.07
C ILE A 393 8.15 -12.35 37.95
N ALA A 394 7.82 -12.59 39.21
CA ALA A 394 7.70 -11.54 40.21
C ALA A 394 9.05 -10.80 40.35
N PRO A 395 9.05 -9.48 40.58
CA PRO A 395 10.29 -8.75 40.80
C PRO A 395 10.98 -9.31 42.05
N LYS A 396 12.28 -9.59 41.90
CA LYS A 396 13.17 -9.96 43.00
C LYS A 396 13.14 -8.83 44.03
N GLU A 397 12.57 -9.09 45.21
CA GLU A 397 12.80 -8.26 46.39
C GLU A 397 14.31 -8.21 46.65
N ALA A 398 14.84 -7.00 46.70
CA ALA A 398 16.19 -6.76 47.17
C ALA A 398 16.17 -6.88 48.70
N ASP A 399 16.77 -7.95 49.22
CA ASP A 399 17.03 -8.09 50.66
C ASP A 399 17.99 -6.98 51.10
N GLU A 400 17.44 -6.02 51.84
CA GLU A 400 18.14 -5.29 52.88
C GLU A 400 18.46 -6.24 54.04
N ALA A 401 19.75 -6.43 54.34
CA ALA A 401 20.18 -6.93 55.64
C ALA A 401 21.30 -6.04 56.18
N ILE A 402 20.89 -5.09 57.01
CA ILE A 402 21.72 -4.31 57.92
C ILE A 402 22.18 -5.23 59.08
N SER A 403 23.49 -5.19 59.34
CA SER A 403 24.25 -5.45 60.58
C SER A 403 23.65 -6.29 61.72
N LEU A 404 24.45 -7.22 62.28
CA LEU A 404 25.09 -7.06 63.61
C LEU A 404 25.82 -8.34 64.07
N ASN A 405 27.03 -8.11 64.61
CA ASN A 405 27.68 -8.73 65.78
C ASN A 405 28.98 -9.53 65.61
N SER A 406 29.98 -8.98 66.30
CA SER A 406 31.26 -9.52 66.84
C SER A 406 32.51 -9.25 66.01
#